data_AF-A0A1M5LYK9-F1
#
_entry.id   AF-A0A1M5LYK9-F1
#
_cell.length_a   1.000
_cell.length_b   1.000
_cell.length_c   1.000
_cell.angle_alpha   90.00
_cell.angle_beta   90.00
_cell.angle_gamma   90.00
#
_symmetry.space_group_name_H-M   'P 1'
#
loop_
_entity.id
_entity.type
_entity.pdbx_description
1 polymer ?
#
loop_
_entity_poly.entity_id
_entity_poly.type
_entity_poly.pdbx_seq_one_letter_code
_entity_poly.pdbx_strand_id
1 'polypeptide(L)'
;MFNTEIYLSTFIYIILFLLFITICVLQLGLAVKKRKDRAYYLKYLTLMSSGLVYNVVEGLLPDKNFGINTMAQNILAWTVGVGVAYYYIMYLKNEYNLTFFKKISFERIGIFVLLTLIILFILPYTITQSLETSRQFFPGFFLALLSLALFGVFRQQYKKFKKNDHVLFRVHDINGFLSFLGLVSLPATIVVFGDNQLIEQTCFSFGFLVCSIDFFLYPKRKKIKQERLFNELSSRESEILTLLLDNPSLKYSEISNRLNISEKALSSHLSNIYKKTGIRNKKEIEKLSASSRELLSMSSENLS
;
A
#
# COMPACT_ATOMS: atom_id res chain seq x y z
N MET A 1 22.01 21.76 -4.89
CA MET A 1 23.23 21.09 -4.35
C MET A 1 23.98 20.48 -5.54
N PHE A 2 25.31 20.33 -5.55
CA PHE A 2 26.03 19.75 -6.71
C PHE A 2 25.74 20.42 -8.07
N ASN A 3 25.67 21.76 -8.11
CA ASN A 3 25.29 22.54 -9.30
C ASN A 3 23.89 22.24 -9.87
N THR A 4 23.02 21.55 -9.13
CA THR A 4 21.59 21.40 -9.47
C THR A 4 20.70 22.23 -8.54
N GLU A 5 19.44 22.42 -8.94
CA GLU A 5 18.40 23.08 -8.14
C GLU A 5 17.87 22.22 -6.97
N ILE A 6 18.44 21.02 -6.74
CA ILE A 6 18.02 20.15 -5.63
C ILE A 6 18.25 20.83 -4.28
N TYR A 7 17.18 20.95 -3.51
CA TYR A 7 17.20 21.39 -2.11
C TYR A 7 17.76 20.30 -1.20
N LEU A 8 18.38 20.70 -0.09
CA LEU A 8 18.92 19.77 0.91
C LEU A 8 17.83 18.82 1.46
N SER A 9 16.60 19.30 1.63
CA SER A 9 15.45 18.48 2.06
C SER A 9 15.16 17.35 1.06
N THR A 10 15.11 17.66 -0.23
CA THR A 10 14.89 16.68 -1.31
C THR A 10 15.99 15.63 -1.31
N PHE A 11 17.24 16.05 -1.16
CA PHE A 11 18.38 15.14 -1.07
C PHE A 11 18.26 14.18 0.13
N ILE A 12 17.85 14.68 1.30
CA ILE A 12 17.58 13.85 2.48
C ILE A 12 16.47 12.83 2.19
N TYR A 13 15.38 13.24 1.53
CA TYR A 13 14.32 12.29 1.15
C TYR A 13 14.81 11.21 0.19
N ILE A 14 15.59 11.57 -0.83
CA ILE A 14 16.20 10.60 -1.76
C ILE A 14 17.00 9.55 -0.98
N ILE A 15 17.84 9.98 -0.01
CA ILE A 15 18.60 9.05 0.85
C ILE A 15 17.66 8.16 1.67
N LEU A 16 16.61 8.73 2.28
CA LEU A 16 15.65 7.96 3.07
C LEU A 16 14.92 6.91 2.22
N PHE A 17 14.47 7.27 1.01
CA PHE A 17 13.84 6.31 0.09
C PHE A 17 14.82 5.21 -0.33
N LEU A 18 16.08 5.55 -0.66
CA LEU A 18 17.12 4.57 -0.96
C LEU A 18 17.39 3.63 0.22
N LEU A 19 17.39 4.14 1.44
CA LEU A 19 17.52 3.35 2.66
C LEU A 19 16.35 2.36 2.81
N PHE A 20 15.10 2.81 2.69
CA PHE A 20 13.94 1.91 2.79
C PHE A 20 13.87 0.89 1.67
N ILE A 21 14.25 1.26 0.45
CA ILE A 21 14.38 0.34 -0.69
C ILE A 21 15.42 -0.72 -0.35
N THR A 22 16.60 -0.33 0.13
CA THR A 22 17.68 -1.25 0.49
C THR A 22 17.23 -2.23 1.59
N ILE A 23 16.62 -1.72 2.66
CA ILE A 23 16.06 -2.54 3.74
C ILE A 23 15.01 -3.51 3.17
N CYS A 24 14.11 -3.05 2.31
CA CYS A 24 13.09 -3.89 1.70
C CYS A 24 13.69 -4.95 0.77
N VAL A 25 14.74 -4.64 0.00
CA VAL A 25 15.42 -5.61 -0.86
C VAL A 25 16.11 -6.69 -0.03
N LEU A 26 16.77 -6.32 1.08
CA LEU A 26 17.36 -7.28 2.01
C LEU A 26 16.27 -8.17 2.63
N GLN A 27 15.18 -7.58 3.12
CA GLN A 27 14.05 -8.34 3.67
C GLN A 27 13.36 -9.21 2.62
N LEU A 28 13.24 -8.74 1.37
CA LEU A 28 12.71 -9.50 0.25
C LEU A 28 13.64 -10.67 -0.11
N GLY A 29 14.96 -10.48 -0.08
CA GLY A 29 15.93 -11.56 -0.29
C GLY A 29 15.83 -12.64 0.79
N LEU A 30 15.70 -12.23 2.06
CA LEU A 30 15.42 -13.15 3.16
C LEU A 30 14.05 -13.81 3.03
N ALA A 31 13.03 -13.07 2.59
CA ALA A 31 11.68 -13.57 2.39
C ALA A 31 11.63 -14.58 1.24
N VAL A 32 12.31 -14.34 0.11
CA VAL A 32 12.41 -15.26 -1.02
C VAL A 32 13.12 -16.55 -0.60
N LYS A 33 14.26 -16.44 0.12
CA LYS A 33 14.96 -17.60 0.68
C LYS A 33 14.05 -18.41 1.61
N LYS A 34 13.21 -17.72 2.39
CA LYS A 34 12.26 -18.33 3.31
C LYS A 34 10.86 -18.56 2.73
N ARG A 35 10.65 -18.39 1.41
CA ARG A 35 9.34 -18.43 0.70
C ARG A 35 8.19 -17.58 1.30
N LYS A 36 8.52 -16.52 2.05
CA LYS A 36 7.59 -15.59 2.72
C LYS A 36 7.01 -14.54 1.78
N ASP A 37 5.76 -14.12 2.05
CA ASP A 37 4.95 -12.97 1.57
C ASP A 37 5.50 -12.06 0.45
N ARG A 38 6.05 -12.64 -0.61
CA ARG A 38 6.77 -11.91 -1.67
C ARG A 38 5.93 -10.78 -2.25
N ALA A 39 4.63 -11.01 -2.41
CA ALA A 39 3.71 -10.03 -2.96
C ALA A 39 3.58 -8.76 -2.10
N TYR A 40 3.68 -8.86 -0.77
CA TYR A 40 3.64 -7.70 0.12
C TYR A 40 4.90 -6.84 -0.05
N TYR A 41 6.07 -7.47 0.08
CA TYR A 41 7.37 -6.81 -0.08
C TYR A 41 7.54 -6.18 -1.47
N LEU A 42 7.08 -6.84 -2.53
CA LEU A 42 7.10 -6.27 -3.88
C LEU A 42 6.22 -5.03 -4.00
N LYS A 43 5.01 -5.03 -3.43
CA LYS A 43 4.13 -3.84 -3.43
C LYS A 43 4.77 -2.68 -2.68
N TYR A 44 5.34 -2.94 -1.51
CA TYR A 44 6.05 -1.92 -0.74
C TYR A 44 7.29 -1.40 -1.47
N LEU A 45 8.07 -2.29 -2.10
CA LEU A 45 9.23 -1.92 -2.89
C LEU A 45 8.84 -1.01 -4.07
N THR A 46 7.78 -1.34 -4.79
CA THR A 46 7.25 -0.50 -5.88
C THR A 46 6.77 0.86 -5.34
N LEU A 47 6.12 0.91 -4.17
CA LEU A 47 5.73 2.16 -3.53
C LEU A 47 6.93 3.06 -3.22
N MET A 48 7.94 2.52 -2.54
CA MET A 48 9.14 3.30 -2.21
C MET A 48 9.91 3.72 -3.47
N SER A 49 9.97 2.85 -4.49
CA SER A 49 10.58 3.19 -5.78
C SER A 49 9.83 4.32 -6.48
N SER A 50 8.49 4.35 -6.42
CA SER A 50 7.71 5.47 -6.97
C SER A 50 7.94 6.78 -6.22
N GLY A 51 8.10 6.74 -4.90
CA GLY A 51 8.43 7.93 -4.10
C GLY A 51 9.85 8.45 -4.37
N LEU A 52 10.80 7.55 -4.63
CA LEU A 52 12.15 7.91 -5.09
C LEU A 52 12.09 8.60 -6.46
N VAL A 53 11.36 8.02 -7.41
CA VAL A 53 11.19 8.60 -8.76
C VAL A 53 10.58 10.00 -8.66
N TYR A 54 9.54 10.19 -7.84
CA TYR A 54 8.95 11.50 -7.61
C TYR A 54 9.99 12.52 -7.09
N ASN A 55 10.70 12.20 -6.01
CA ASN A 55 11.68 13.12 -5.42
C ASN A 55 12.87 13.42 -6.34
N VAL A 56 13.28 12.47 -7.19
CA VAL A 56 14.35 12.68 -8.18
C VAL A 56 13.85 13.57 -9.33
N VAL A 57 12.67 13.26 -9.89
CA VAL A 57 12.14 13.99 -11.04
C VAL A 57 11.76 15.42 -10.66
N GLU A 58 10.97 15.60 -9.60
CA GLU A 58 10.61 16.93 -9.07
C GLU A 58 11.80 17.66 -8.44
N GLY A 59 12.83 16.92 -8.02
CA GLY A 59 14.08 17.48 -7.50
C GLY A 59 14.94 18.12 -8.58
N LEU A 60 14.97 17.49 -9.76
CA LEU A 60 15.84 17.86 -10.87
C LEU A 60 15.16 18.73 -11.91
N LEU A 61 13.83 18.66 -12.06
CA LEU A 61 13.10 19.37 -13.10
C LEU A 61 12.25 20.51 -12.51
N PRO A 62 12.16 21.65 -13.19
CA PRO A 62 12.88 21.99 -14.44
C PRO A 62 14.32 22.47 -14.18
N ASP A 63 15.26 22.10 -15.06
CA ASP A 63 16.63 22.64 -15.08
C ASP A 63 16.99 23.07 -16.51
N LYS A 64 17.39 24.34 -16.67
CA LYS A 64 17.75 24.93 -17.98
C LYS A 64 18.96 24.26 -18.62
N ASN A 65 19.80 23.56 -17.85
CA ASN A 65 21.00 22.90 -18.33
C ASN A 65 20.72 21.59 -19.09
N PHE A 66 19.50 21.03 -19.00
CA PHE A 66 19.16 19.77 -19.69
C PHE A 66 18.90 19.92 -21.19
N GLY A 67 18.92 21.13 -21.76
CA GLY A 67 18.72 21.36 -23.20
C GLY A 67 17.29 21.07 -23.70
N ILE A 68 16.38 20.70 -22.80
CA ILE A 68 14.94 20.54 -23.05
C ILE A 68 14.24 21.83 -22.60
N ASN A 69 13.23 22.30 -23.34
CA ASN A 69 12.50 23.49 -22.91
C ASN A 69 11.80 23.27 -21.56
N THR A 70 11.64 24.35 -20.79
CA THR A 70 11.07 24.29 -19.43
C THR A 70 9.64 23.76 -19.42
N MET A 71 8.85 24.08 -20.44
CA MET A 71 7.48 23.58 -20.58
C MET A 71 7.43 22.04 -20.67
N ALA A 72 8.26 21.41 -21.50
CA ALA A 72 8.28 19.96 -21.62
C ALA A 72 8.79 19.29 -20.33
N GLN A 73 9.79 19.88 -19.68
CA GLN A 73 10.27 19.40 -18.38
C GLN A 73 9.17 19.45 -17.31
N ASN A 74 8.41 20.54 -17.24
CA ASN A 74 7.26 20.66 -16.35
C ASN A 74 6.17 19.64 -16.69
N ILE A 75 5.79 19.48 -17.96
CA ILE A 75 4.81 18.46 -18.36
C ILE A 75 5.29 17.05 -17.95
N LEU A 76 6.58 16.76 -18.11
CA LEU A 76 7.17 15.49 -17.71
C LEU A 76 7.10 15.27 -16.19
N ALA A 77 7.52 16.27 -15.40
CA ALA A 77 7.48 16.22 -13.93
C ALA A 77 6.06 15.95 -13.43
N TRP A 78 5.09 16.74 -13.91
CA TRP A 78 3.68 16.58 -13.56
C TRP A 78 3.09 15.24 -13.99
N THR A 79 3.47 14.73 -15.16
CA THR A 79 3.03 13.39 -15.62
C THR A 79 3.56 12.30 -14.69
N VAL A 80 4.82 12.40 -14.28
CA VAL A 80 5.43 11.48 -13.30
C VAL A 80 4.74 11.60 -11.95
N GLY A 81 4.56 12.82 -11.42
CA GLY A 81 3.90 13.06 -10.14
C GLY A 81 2.49 12.51 -10.09
N VAL A 82 1.71 12.69 -11.16
CA VAL A 82 0.36 12.11 -11.28
C VAL A 82 0.40 10.58 -11.33
N GLY A 83 1.36 9.99 -12.07
CA GLY A 83 1.57 8.54 -12.08
C GLY A 83 1.89 7.97 -10.71
N VAL A 84 2.75 8.66 -9.94
CA VAL A 84 3.12 8.29 -8.57
C VAL A 84 1.92 8.43 -7.63
N ALA A 85 1.16 9.53 -7.70
CA ALA A 85 -0.04 9.73 -6.91
C ALA A 85 -1.13 8.67 -7.20
N TYR A 86 -1.29 8.29 -8.48
CA TYR A 86 -2.18 7.22 -8.90
C TYR A 86 -1.76 5.85 -8.33
N TYR A 87 -0.48 5.51 -8.41
CA TYR A 87 0.02 4.28 -7.79
C TYR A 87 -0.16 4.31 -6.27
N TYR A 88 0.11 5.46 -5.65
CA TYR A 88 0.01 5.62 -4.21
C TYR A 88 -1.44 5.44 -3.71
N ILE A 89 -2.44 6.03 -4.37
CA ILE A 89 -3.85 5.80 -4.01
C ILE A 89 -4.27 4.34 -4.20
N MET A 90 -3.75 3.65 -5.21
CA MET A 90 -3.98 2.21 -5.39
C MET A 90 -3.38 1.38 -4.26
N TYR A 91 -2.15 1.70 -3.84
CA TYR A 91 -1.52 1.07 -2.69
C TYR A 91 -2.37 1.28 -1.43
N LEU A 92 -2.76 2.52 -1.13
CA LEU A 92 -3.57 2.84 0.05
C LEU A 92 -4.91 2.10 0.05
N LYS A 93 -5.59 2.08 -1.09
CA LYS A 93 -6.86 1.35 -1.25
C LYS A 93 -6.72 -0.12 -0.88
N ASN A 94 -5.66 -0.76 -1.39
CA ASN A 94 -5.45 -2.19 -1.24
C ASN A 94 -4.92 -2.57 0.16
N GLU A 95 -3.96 -1.82 0.69
CA GLU A 95 -3.31 -2.13 1.97
C GLU A 95 -4.21 -1.76 3.16
N TYR A 96 -4.87 -0.61 3.10
CA TYR A 96 -5.72 -0.12 4.19
C TYR A 96 -7.19 -0.46 3.99
N ASN A 97 -7.56 -1.15 2.91
CA ASN A 97 -8.95 -1.48 2.57
C ASN A 97 -9.84 -0.22 2.56
N LEU A 98 -9.38 0.83 1.88
CA LEU A 98 -10.15 2.07 1.71
C LEU A 98 -11.15 1.86 0.57
N THR A 99 -12.39 2.29 0.79
CA THR A 99 -13.41 2.30 -0.26
C THR A 99 -13.77 3.74 -0.61
N PHE A 100 -13.32 4.19 -1.78
CA PHE A 100 -13.64 5.52 -2.32
C PHE A 100 -14.95 5.46 -3.11
N PHE A 101 -15.00 4.56 -4.10
CA PHE A 101 -16.16 4.33 -4.95
C PHE A 101 -16.41 2.82 -5.06
N LYS A 102 -17.59 2.36 -4.63
CA LYS A 102 -17.91 0.92 -4.55
C LYS A 102 -17.91 0.19 -5.91
N LYS A 103 -17.92 0.91 -7.04
CA LYS A 103 -18.19 0.33 -8.38
C LYS A 103 -17.24 0.80 -9.49
N ILE A 104 -16.20 1.58 -9.19
CA ILE A 104 -15.28 2.09 -10.23
C ILE A 104 -14.02 1.21 -10.26
N SER A 105 -13.69 0.67 -11.43
CA SER A 105 -12.47 -0.11 -11.65
C SER A 105 -11.23 0.80 -11.72
N PHE A 106 -10.05 0.23 -11.48
CA PHE A 106 -8.81 1.02 -11.44
C PHE A 106 -8.48 1.65 -12.79
N GLU A 107 -8.74 0.93 -13.87
CA GLU A 107 -8.51 1.38 -15.25
C GLU A 107 -9.31 2.64 -15.54
N ARG A 108 -10.57 2.72 -15.07
CA ARG A 108 -11.42 3.90 -15.25
C ARG A 108 -10.91 5.10 -14.45
N ILE A 109 -10.37 4.87 -13.25
CA ILE A 109 -9.73 5.94 -12.46
C ILE A 109 -8.49 6.45 -13.21
N GLY A 110 -7.66 5.55 -13.73
CA GLY A 110 -6.48 5.93 -14.51
C GLY A 110 -6.81 6.74 -15.76
N ILE A 111 -7.80 6.30 -16.55
CA ILE A 111 -8.28 7.03 -17.73
C ILE A 111 -8.80 8.42 -17.33
N PHE A 112 -9.59 8.51 -16.26
CA PHE A 112 -10.11 9.78 -15.77
C PHE A 112 -8.99 10.74 -15.33
N VAL A 113 -7.98 10.23 -14.62
CA VAL A 113 -6.81 11.01 -14.18
C VAL A 113 -5.98 11.50 -15.38
N LEU A 114 -5.76 10.66 -16.39
CA LEU A 114 -5.03 11.05 -17.61
C LEU A 114 -5.80 12.12 -18.40
N LEU A 115 -7.11 11.94 -18.58
CA LEU A 115 -7.93 12.93 -19.28
C LEU A 115 -7.96 14.26 -18.55
N THR A 116 -8.09 14.25 -17.21
CA THR A 116 -8.06 15.48 -16.41
C THR A 116 -6.68 16.14 -16.41
N LEU A 117 -5.58 15.37 -16.44
CA LEU A 117 -4.23 15.93 -16.63
C LEU A 117 -4.11 16.67 -17.97
N ILE A 118 -4.60 16.06 -19.05
CA ILE A 118 -4.55 16.70 -20.38
C ILE A 118 -5.40 17.97 -20.40
N ILE A 119 -6.66 17.90 -19.94
CA ILE A 119 -7.64 18.98 -20.07
C ILE A 119 -7.38 20.12 -19.10
N LEU A 120 -6.96 19.84 -17.86
CA LEU A 120 -6.86 20.84 -16.80
C LEU A 120 -5.42 21.30 -16.53
N PHE A 121 -4.41 20.55 -16.99
CA PHE A 121 -3.01 20.94 -16.81
C PHE A 121 -2.30 21.21 -18.12
N ILE A 122 -2.18 20.21 -19.00
CA ILE A 122 -1.34 20.30 -20.21
C ILE A 122 -1.90 21.33 -21.19
N LEU A 123 -3.19 21.24 -21.53
CA LEU A 123 -3.81 22.13 -22.51
C LEU A 123 -3.87 23.59 -22.03
N PRO A 124 -4.25 23.90 -20.77
CA PRO A 124 -4.15 25.25 -20.26
C PRO A 124 -2.71 25.76 -20.25
N TYR A 125 -1.73 24.91 -19.94
CA TYR A 125 -0.33 25.34 -19.88
C TYR A 125 0.21 25.69 -21.27
N THR A 126 -0.10 24.86 -22.29
CA THR A 126 0.36 25.10 -23.66
C THR A 126 -0.30 26.31 -24.30
N ILE A 127 -1.58 26.60 -23.98
CA ILE A 127 -2.29 27.75 -24.52
C ILE A 127 -1.88 29.04 -23.80
N THR A 128 -1.86 29.04 -22.48
CA THR A 128 -1.64 30.26 -21.68
C THR A 128 -0.15 30.56 -21.46
N GLN A 129 0.73 29.57 -21.69
CA GLN A 129 2.16 29.64 -21.34
C GLN A 129 2.41 29.88 -19.83
N SER A 130 1.37 29.76 -19.00
CA SER A 130 1.42 30.01 -17.55
C SER A 130 1.31 28.72 -16.77
N LEU A 131 2.39 28.35 -16.07
CA LEU A 131 2.39 27.21 -15.15
C LEU A 131 1.47 27.46 -13.95
N GLU A 132 1.36 28.71 -13.51
CA GLU A 132 0.51 29.11 -12.39
C GLU A 132 -0.97 28.81 -12.65
N THR A 133 -1.47 29.14 -13.86
CA THR A 133 -2.85 28.87 -14.23
C THR A 133 -3.18 27.38 -14.19
N SER A 134 -2.29 26.53 -14.71
CA SER A 134 -2.47 25.07 -14.67
C SER A 134 -2.38 24.49 -13.24
N ARG A 135 -1.55 25.07 -12.37
CA ARG A 135 -1.44 24.69 -10.94
C ARG A 135 -2.67 25.06 -10.13
N GLN A 136 -3.45 26.04 -10.56
CA GLN A 136 -4.73 26.34 -9.92
C GLN A 136 -5.82 25.36 -10.36
N PHE A 137 -5.92 25.07 -11.66
CA PHE A 137 -6.99 24.22 -12.18
C PHE A 137 -6.85 22.74 -11.82
N PHE A 138 -5.72 22.12 -12.15
CA PHE A 138 -5.58 20.67 -12.00
C PHE A 138 -5.46 20.23 -10.53
N PRO A 139 -4.49 20.73 -9.74
CA PRO A 139 -4.43 20.48 -8.30
C PRO A 139 -5.69 20.92 -7.55
N GLY A 140 -6.28 22.08 -7.89
CA GLY A 140 -7.50 22.56 -7.25
C GLY A 140 -8.68 21.60 -7.43
N PHE A 141 -8.84 21.05 -8.63
CA PHE A 141 -9.84 20.02 -8.92
C PHE A 141 -9.62 18.75 -8.07
N PHE A 142 -8.39 18.24 -8.02
CA PHE A 142 -8.08 17.05 -7.23
C PHE A 142 -8.15 17.30 -5.72
N LEU A 143 -7.80 18.51 -5.25
CA LEU A 143 -7.94 18.90 -3.85
C LEU A 143 -9.41 18.81 -3.42
N ALA A 144 -10.33 19.33 -4.24
CA ALA A 144 -11.77 19.23 -3.96
C ALA A 144 -12.23 17.76 -3.87
N LEU A 145 -11.86 16.93 -4.84
CA LEU A 145 -12.22 15.50 -4.86
C LEU A 145 -11.64 14.73 -3.66
N LEU A 146 -10.36 14.95 -3.35
CA LEU A 146 -9.69 14.28 -2.24
C LEU A 146 -10.19 14.77 -0.88
N SER A 147 -10.57 16.03 -0.76
CA SER A 147 -11.19 16.59 0.46
C SER A 147 -12.55 15.95 0.74
N LEU A 148 -13.37 15.72 -0.29
CA LEU A 148 -14.62 14.96 -0.14
C LEU A 148 -14.35 13.51 0.28
N ALA A 149 -13.32 12.88 -0.30
CA ALA A 149 -12.92 11.52 0.05
C ALA A 149 -12.38 11.42 1.48
N LEU A 150 -11.71 12.46 1.99
CA LEU A 150 -11.07 12.49 3.31
C LEU A 150 -12.05 12.16 4.43
N PHE A 151 -13.25 12.73 4.37
CA PHE A 151 -14.30 12.45 5.35
C PHE A 151 -14.75 10.98 5.33
N GLY A 152 -14.88 10.42 4.12
CA GLY A 152 -15.20 9.00 3.93
C GLY A 152 -14.10 8.07 4.45
N VAL A 153 -12.83 8.42 4.22
CA VAL A 153 -11.66 7.68 4.72
C VAL A 153 -11.60 7.76 6.25
N PHE A 154 -11.75 8.95 6.83
CA PHE A 154 -11.76 9.14 8.28
C PHE A 154 -12.81 8.25 8.95
N ARG A 155 -14.06 8.30 8.48
CA ARG A 155 -15.15 7.46 9.02
C ARG A 155 -14.83 5.95 8.93
N GLN A 156 -14.27 5.51 7.80
CA GLN A 156 -13.90 4.10 7.60
C GLN A 156 -12.80 3.66 8.57
N GLN A 157 -11.71 4.43 8.65
CA GLN A 157 -10.57 4.11 9.50
C GLN A 157 -10.93 4.22 10.99
N TYR A 158 -11.71 5.23 11.38
CA TYR A 158 -12.20 5.36 12.75
C TYR A 158 -13.09 4.18 13.18
N LYS A 159 -13.95 3.68 12.28
CA LYS A 159 -14.76 2.49 12.55
C LYS A 159 -13.90 1.24 12.76
N LYS A 160 -12.85 1.05 11.93
CA LYS A 160 -11.89 -0.06 12.10
C LYS A 160 -11.12 0.06 13.41
N PHE A 161 -10.64 1.27 13.72
CA PHE A 161 -9.93 1.58 14.95
C PHE A 161 -10.74 1.23 16.20
N LYS A 162 -12.02 1.62 16.24
CA LYS A 162 -12.92 1.27 17.37
C LYS A 162 -13.19 -0.23 17.48
N LYS A 163 -13.27 -0.93 16.34
CA LYS A 163 -13.52 -2.37 16.32
C LYS A 163 -12.30 -3.18 16.75
N ASN A 164 -11.10 -2.69 16.43
CA ASN A 164 -9.86 -3.37 16.74
C ASN A 164 -9.52 -3.23 18.24
N ASP A 165 -9.27 -4.37 18.87
CA ASP A 165 -8.88 -4.53 20.26
C ASP A 165 -7.34 -4.48 20.42
N HIS A 166 -6.58 -4.98 19.44
CA HIS A 166 -5.11 -4.93 19.48
C HIS A 166 -4.53 -3.59 19.03
N VAL A 167 -3.51 -3.12 19.76
CA VAL A 167 -2.80 -1.87 19.46
C VAL A 167 -2.20 -1.86 18.05
N LEU A 168 -1.56 -2.95 17.60
CA LEU A 168 -0.95 -2.98 16.25
C LEU A 168 -1.96 -2.82 15.10
N PHE A 169 -3.21 -3.30 15.25
CA PHE A 169 -4.24 -3.08 14.23
C PHE A 169 -4.80 -1.66 14.30
N ARG A 170 -4.90 -1.07 15.50
CA ARG A 170 -5.24 0.35 15.67
C ARG A 170 -4.22 1.27 15.02
N VAL A 171 -2.92 0.97 15.19
CA VAL A 171 -1.83 1.70 14.53
C VAL A 171 -1.96 1.59 13.00
N HIS A 172 -2.24 0.39 12.47
CA HIS A 172 -2.50 0.20 11.03
C HIS A 172 -3.68 1.07 10.53
N ASP A 173 -4.74 1.18 11.32
CA ASP A 173 -5.88 2.02 10.95
C ASP A 173 -5.54 3.52 10.95
N ILE A 174 -4.79 3.98 11.96
CA ILE A 174 -4.29 5.37 12.05
C ILE A 174 -3.36 5.67 10.88
N ASN A 175 -2.40 4.78 10.60
CA ASN A 175 -1.45 4.94 9.50
C ASN A 175 -2.16 5.02 8.16
N GLY A 176 -3.25 4.28 7.95
CA GLY A 176 -4.05 4.40 6.74
C GLY A 176 -4.67 5.78 6.53
N PHE A 177 -5.08 6.44 7.62
CA PHE A 177 -5.60 7.82 7.56
C PHE A 177 -4.47 8.84 7.38
N LEU A 178 -3.39 8.74 8.15
CA LEU A 178 -2.23 9.65 8.05
C LEU A 178 -1.55 9.56 6.68
N SER A 179 -1.43 8.36 6.11
CA SER A 179 -0.87 8.16 4.76
C SER A 179 -1.78 8.79 3.71
N PHE A 180 -3.10 8.69 3.87
CA PHE A 180 -4.05 9.37 3.00
C PHE A 180 -3.95 10.90 3.12
N LEU A 181 -3.72 11.45 4.31
CA LEU A 181 -3.43 12.89 4.46
C LEU A 181 -2.19 13.32 3.68
N GLY A 182 -1.14 12.49 3.63
CA GLY A 182 0.02 12.72 2.75
C GLY A 182 -0.36 12.78 1.27
N LEU A 183 -1.32 11.98 0.81
CA LEU A 183 -1.83 12.08 -0.57
C LEU A 183 -2.62 13.38 -0.79
N VAL A 184 -3.48 13.78 0.17
CA VAL A 184 -4.22 15.05 0.09
C VAL A 184 -3.28 16.26 0.12
N SER A 185 -2.17 16.16 0.84
CA SER A 185 -1.24 17.28 0.98
C SER A 185 -0.54 17.66 -0.33
N LEU A 186 -0.40 16.75 -1.29
CA LEU A 186 0.21 17.07 -2.59
C LEU A 186 -0.53 18.22 -3.30
N PRO A 187 -1.81 18.08 -3.70
CA PRO A 187 -2.51 19.20 -4.31
C PRO A 187 -2.79 20.34 -3.31
N ALA A 188 -2.94 20.06 -2.01
CA ALA A 188 -3.18 21.13 -1.03
C ALA A 188 -2.00 22.09 -0.90
N THR A 189 -0.78 21.56 -0.83
CA THR A 189 0.42 22.39 -0.68
C THR A 189 0.72 23.16 -1.95
N ILE A 190 0.53 22.58 -3.12
CA ILE A 190 0.72 23.29 -4.40
C ILE A 190 -0.28 24.46 -4.52
N VAL A 191 -1.55 24.26 -4.18
CA VAL A 191 -2.57 25.32 -4.28
C VAL A 191 -2.32 26.44 -3.27
N VAL A 192 -1.85 26.13 -2.06
CA VAL A 192 -1.68 27.12 -0.98
C VAL A 192 -0.31 27.81 -1.02
N PHE A 193 0.74 27.06 -1.34
CA PHE A 193 2.13 27.51 -1.24
C PHE A 193 2.85 27.64 -2.60
N GLY A 194 2.21 27.30 -3.72
CA GLY A 194 2.82 27.39 -5.05
C GLY A 194 3.99 26.42 -5.23
N ASP A 195 5.12 26.89 -5.78
CA ASP A 195 6.35 26.10 -6.00
C ASP A 195 7.22 25.97 -4.74
N ASN A 196 6.61 25.92 -3.55
CA ASN A 196 7.38 25.66 -2.34
C ASN A 196 7.72 24.17 -2.24
N GLN A 197 8.74 23.78 -3.01
CA GLN A 197 9.22 22.42 -3.15
C GLN A 197 9.54 21.76 -1.80
N LEU A 198 10.08 22.54 -0.83
CA LEU A 198 10.35 22.04 0.51
C LEU A 198 9.07 21.58 1.21
N ILE A 199 8.03 22.41 1.21
CA ILE A 199 6.76 22.09 1.89
C ILE A 199 6.06 20.94 1.17
N GLU A 200 5.95 21.01 -0.16
CA GLU A 200 5.28 20.00 -0.97
C GLU A 200 5.90 18.61 -0.77
N GLN A 201 7.21 18.50 -1.01
CA GLN A 201 7.91 17.21 -0.91
C GLN A 201 7.93 16.68 0.52
N THR A 202 8.02 17.55 1.52
CA THR A 202 7.97 17.14 2.93
C THR A 202 6.63 16.52 3.26
N CYS A 203 5.53 17.22 2.93
CA CYS A 203 4.19 16.75 3.27
C CYS A 203 3.80 15.48 2.48
N PHE A 204 4.14 15.43 1.18
CA PHE A 204 3.86 14.24 0.38
C PHE A 204 4.71 13.04 0.81
N SER A 205 6.01 13.22 0.99
CA SER A 205 6.92 12.15 1.42
C SER A 205 6.59 11.64 2.82
N PHE A 206 6.08 12.49 3.73
CA PHE A 206 5.61 12.07 5.05
C PHE A 206 4.58 10.93 4.96
N GLY A 207 3.66 10.96 3.99
CA GLY A 207 2.70 9.87 3.78
C GLY A 207 3.37 8.52 3.49
N PHE A 208 4.43 8.52 2.66
CA PHE A 208 5.22 7.32 2.37
C PHE A 208 5.94 6.82 3.62
N LEU A 209 6.52 7.72 4.41
CA LEU A 209 7.20 7.38 5.66
C LEU A 209 6.25 6.76 6.70
N VAL A 210 5.00 7.23 6.76
CA VAL A 210 3.96 6.60 7.58
C VAL A 210 3.68 5.16 7.11
N CYS A 211 3.59 4.93 5.79
CA CYS A 211 3.47 3.56 5.26
C CYS A 211 4.67 2.67 5.65
N SER A 212 5.87 3.23 5.78
CA SER A 212 7.07 2.50 6.25
C SER A 212 6.94 2.00 7.69
N ILE A 213 6.20 2.71 8.56
CA ILE A 213 5.90 2.21 9.92
C ILE A 213 5.15 0.87 9.82
N ASP A 214 4.17 0.78 8.94
CA ASP A 214 3.42 -0.46 8.74
C ASP A 214 4.24 -1.58 8.12
N PHE A 215 5.22 -1.26 7.29
CA PHE A 215 6.17 -2.23 6.76
C PHE A 215 6.96 -2.91 7.88
N PHE A 216 7.48 -2.15 8.86
CA PHE A 216 8.19 -2.75 10.00
C PHE A 216 7.27 -3.52 10.96
N LEU A 217 6.01 -3.10 11.08
CA LEU A 217 5.04 -3.77 11.94
C LEU A 217 4.33 -4.96 11.28
N TYR A 218 4.44 -5.10 9.95
CA TYR A 218 3.77 -6.14 9.17
C TYR A 218 4.02 -7.56 9.70
N PRO A 219 5.27 -8.00 9.95
CA PRO A 219 5.51 -9.36 10.44
C PRO A 219 4.82 -9.65 11.77
N LYS A 220 4.80 -8.66 12.68
CA LYS A 220 4.13 -8.78 13.99
C LYS A 220 2.61 -8.83 13.84
N ARG A 221 2.03 -7.93 13.04
CA ARG A 221 0.57 -7.95 12.75
C ARG A 221 0.13 -9.26 12.14
N LYS A 222 0.92 -9.79 11.21
CA LYS A 222 0.65 -11.05 10.54
C LYS A 222 0.60 -12.21 11.54
N LYS A 223 1.60 -12.32 12.42
CA LYS A 223 1.66 -13.36 13.46
C LYS A 223 0.43 -13.32 14.37
N ILE A 224 0.06 -12.14 14.87
CA ILE A 224 -1.12 -11.96 15.74
C ILE A 224 -2.41 -12.30 15.01
N LYS A 225 -2.52 -11.95 13.73
CA LYS A 225 -3.67 -12.32 12.89
C LYS A 225 -3.81 -13.84 12.79
N GLN A 226 -2.68 -14.55 12.64
CA GLN A 226 -2.67 -16.02 12.58
C GLN A 226 -3.05 -16.63 13.94
N GLU A 227 -2.48 -16.15 15.05
CA GLU A 227 -2.81 -16.65 16.40
C GLU A 227 -4.30 -16.51 16.72
N ARG A 228 -4.89 -15.35 16.41
CA ARG A 228 -6.34 -15.12 16.59
C ARG A 228 -7.21 -16.08 15.79
N LEU A 229 -6.80 -16.37 14.55
CA LEU A 229 -7.52 -17.29 13.66
C LEU A 229 -7.71 -18.66 14.31
N PHE A 230 -6.69 -19.16 15.01
CA PHE A 230 -6.73 -20.47 15.66
C PHE A 230 -7.48 -20.45 16.99
N ASN A 231 -7.45 -19.33 17.74
CA ASN A 231 -8.14 -19.22 19.02
C ASN A 231 -9.68 -19.26 18.89
N GLU A 232 -10.24 -18.90 17.74
CA GLU A 232 -11.70 -18.93 17.49
C GLU A 232 -12.23 -20.31 17.07
N LEU A 233 -11.34 -21.28 16.84
CA LEU A 233 -11.67 -22.61 16.35
C LEU A 233 -11.73 -23.63 17.49
N SER A 234 -12.67 -24.58 17.39
CA SER A 234 -12.65 -25.76 18.28
C SER A 234 -11.41 -26.60 18.01
N SER A 235 -11.00 -27.46 18.96
CA SER A 235 -9.82 -28.33 18.80
C SER A 235 -9.86 -29.11 17.48
N ARG A 236 -11.05 -29.59 17.10
CA ARG A 236 -11.23 -30.35 15.85
C ARG A 236 -11.14 -29.48 14.59
N GLU A 237 -11.69 -28.27 14.65
CA GLU A 237 -11.59 -27.31 13.55
C GLU A 237 -10.14 -26.79 13.39
N SER A 238 -9.43 -26.58 14.51
CA SER A 238 -8.01 -26.23 14.55
C SER A 238 -7.15 -27.34 13.96
N GLU A 239 -7.42 -28.60 14.27
CA GLU A 239 -6.73 -29.76 13.69
C GLU A 239 -6.95 -29.85 12.17
N ILE A 240 -8.20 -29.68 11.71
CA ILE A 240 -8.54 -29.65 10.28
C ILE A 240 -7.83 -28.49 9.56
N LEU A 241 -7.90 -27.28 10.14
CA LEU A 241 -7.25 -26.11 9.56
C LEU A 241 -5.73 -26.28 9.57
N THR A 242 -5.15 -26.83 10.63
CA THR A 242 -3.71 -27.14 10.70
C THR A 242 -3.31 -28.12 9.61
N LEU A 243 -4.05 -29.22 9.41
CA LEU A 243 -3.78 -30.17 8.33
C LEU A 243 -3.86 -29.55 6.93
N LEU A 244 -4.80 -28.64 6.69
CA LEU A 244 -4.91 -27.90 5.42
C LEU A 244 -3.80 -26.86 5.28
N LEU A 245 -3.42 -26.22 6.38
CA LEU A 245 -2.29 -25.31 6.46
C LEU A 245 -0.94 -26.05 6.36
N ASP A 246 -0.92 -27.34 6.68
CA ASP A 246 0.24 -28.25 6.67
C ASP A 246 0.31 -29.12 5.43
N ASN A 247 -0.76 -29.21 4.62
CA ASN A 247 -0.74 -29.76 3.27
C ASN A 247 -1.89 -29.18 2.37
N PRO A 248 -1.73 -28.03 1.66
CA PRO A 248 -2.81 -27.37 0.93
C PRO A 248 -3.35 -28.23 -0.21
N SER A 249 -2.49 -29.06 -0.81
CA SER A 249 -2.80 -29.90 -1.94
C SER A 249 -3.59 -31.16 -1.57
N LEU A 250 -3.77 -31.49 -0.28
CA LEU A 250 -4.52 -32.68 0.13
C LEU A 250 -5.96 -32.62 -0.37
N LYS A 251 -6.47 -33.73 -0.89
CA LYS A 251 -7.88 -33.86 -1.23
C LYS A 251 -8.72 -34.00 0.04
N TYR A 252 -9.99 -33.58 -0.02
CA TYR A 252 -10.88 -33.72 1.14
C TYR A 252 -11.06 -35.17 1.58
N SER A 253 -11.05 -36.11 0.63
CA SER A 253 -11.05 -37.56 0.89
C SER A 253 -9.83 -38.04 1.69
N GLU A 254 -8.66 -37.48 1.43
CA GLU A 254 -7.43 -37.82 2.15
C GLU A 254 -7.46 -37.26 3.58
N ILE A 255 -8.00 -36.05 3.74
CA ILE A 255 -8.15 -35.41 5.04
C ILE A 255 -9.18 -36.16 5.90
N SER A 256 -10.31 -36.54 5.31
CA SER A 256 -11.35 -37.31 6.01
C SER A 256 -10.82 -38.66 6.49
N ASN A 257 -10.03 -39.35 5.65
CA ASN A 257 -9.38 -40.61 6.01
C ASN A 257 -8.36 -40.44 7.13
N ARG A 258 -7.47 -39.44 7.04
CA ARG A 258 -6.46 -39.17 8.09
C ARG A 258 -7.08 -38.83 9.43
N LEU A 259 -8.21 -38.13 9.41
CA LEU A 259 -8.93 -37.72 10.60
C LEU A 259 -9.94 -38.77 11.08
N ASN A 260 -10.13 -39.87 10.35
CA ASN A 260 -11.15 -40.87 10.64
C ASN A 260 -12.57 -40.27 10.83
N ILE A 261 -12.98 -39.40 9.91
CA ILE A 261 -14.32 -38.80 9.84
C ILE A 261 -14.89 -38.95 8.44
N SER A 262 -16.22 -38.87 8.29
CA SER A 262 -16.83 -38.84 6.97
C SER A 262 -16.54 -37.53 6.24
N GLU A 263 -16.50 -37.56 4.90
CA GLU A 263 -16.37 -36.33 4.09
C GLU A 263 -17.52 -35.33 4.37
N LYS A 264 -18.71 -35.84 4.69
CA LYS A 264 -19.85 -35.02 5.12
C LYS A 264 -19.54 -34.27 6.41
N ALA A 265 -18.99 -34.95 7.42
CA ALA A 265 -18.58 -34.30 8.67
C ALA A 265 -17.45 -33.29 8.46
N LEU A 266 -16.46 -33.62 7.61
CA LEU A 266 -15.39 -32.70 7.23
C LEU A 266 -15.95 -31.44 6.56
N SER A 267 -16.91 -31.59 5.64
CA SER A 267 -17.58 -30.46 4.97
C SER A 267 -18.31 -29.56 5.98
N SER A 268 -18.98 -30.13 6.98
CA SER A 268 -19.61 -29.36 8.07
C SER A 268 -18.58 -28.59 8.89
N HIS A 269 -17.46 -29.20 9.27
CA HIS A 269 -16.38 -28.49 9.98
C HIS A 269 -15.75 -27.39 9.13
N LEU A 270 -15.50 -27.65 7.84
CA LEU A 270 -14.97 -26.64 6.90
C LEU A 270 -15.92 -25.44 6.77
N SER A 271 -17.22 -25.68 6.67
CA SER A 271 -18.23 -24.62 6.65
C SER A 271 -18.15 -23.76 7.91
N ASN A 272 -18.02 -24.39 9.08
CA ASN A 272 -17.86 -23.67 10.34
C ASN A 272 -16.53 -22.90 10.43
N ILE A 273 -15.43 -23.50 9.96
CA ILE A 273 -14.13 -22.83 9.86
C ILE A 273 -14.27 -21.59 8.99
N TYR A 274 -14.82 -21.70 7.78
CA TYR A 274 -15.02 -20.58 6.87
C TYR A 274 -15.89 -19.48 7.51
N LYS A 275 -16.95 -19.88 8.22
CA LYS A 275 -17.84 -18.93 8.90
C LYS A 275 -17.17 -18.21 10.06
N LYS A 276 -16.36 -18.90 10.88
CA LYS A 276 -15.68 -18.34 12.06
C LYS A 276 -14.48 -17.48 11.65
N THR A 277 -13.66 -18.00 10.76
CA THR A 277 -12.39 -17.37 10.35
C THR A 277 -12.54 -16.29 9.26
N GLY A 278 -13.68 -16.26 8.57
CA GLY A 278 -13.92 -15.39 7.42
C GLY A 278 -13.18 -15.81 6.15
N ILE A 279 -12.51 -16.96 6.16
CA ILE A 279 -11.87 -17.56 4.99
C ILE A 279 -12.95 -17.96 3.98
N ARG A 280 -12.81 -17.55 2.73
CA ARG A 280 -13.85 -17.73 1.70
C ARG A 280 -13.80 -19.07 1.00
N ASN A 281 -12.61 -19.65 0.85
CA ASN A 281 -12.42 -20.90 0.13
C ASN A 281 -11.07 -21.55 0.43
N LYS A 282 -10.92 -22.79 -0.05
CA LYS A 282 -9.67 -23.55 0.04
C LYS A 282 -8.46 -22.79 -0.50
N LYS A 283 -8.57 -22.07 -1.63
CA LYS A 283 -7.45 -21.27 -2.19
C LYS A 283 -6.94 -20.20 -1.22
N GLU A 284 -7.80 -19.65 -0.38
CA GLU A 284 -7.38 -18.72 0.67
C GLU A 284 -6.66 -19.43 1.82
N ILE A 285 -7.07 -20.66 2.16
CA ILE A 285 -6.29 -21.54 3.04
C ILE A 285 -4.93 -21.86 2.41
N GLU A 286 -4.84 -22.11 1.11
CA GLU A 286 -3.55 -22.34 0.44
C GLU A 286 -2.62 -21.12 0.50
N LYS A 287 -3.17 -19.91 0.52
CA LYS A 287 -2.40 -18.68 0.75
C LYS A 287 -1.96 -18.53 2.20
N LEU A 288 -2.84 -18.89 3.15
CA LEU A 288 -2.55 -18.87 4.59
C LEU A 288 -1.58 -20.00 4.99
N SER A 289 -1.59 -21.13 4.31
CA SER A 289 -0.79 -22.33 4.59
C SER A 289 0.69 -22.08 4.36
N ALA A 290 1.01 -21.49 3.20
CA ALA A 290 2.32 -20.96 2.89
C ALA A 290 2.83 -19.97 3.96
N SER A 291 1.91 -19.28 4.62
CA SER A 291 2.19 -18.27 5.63
C SER A 291 2.35 -18.83 7.06
N SER A 292 1.71 -19.96 7.40
CA SER A 292 1.65 -20.52 8.78
C SER A 292 2.65 -21.67 9.02
N ARG A 293 2.92 -22.52 8.02
CA ARG A 293 3.85 -23.66 8.16
C ARG A 293 5.29 -23.26 8.50
N GLU A 294 5.68 -22.05 8.12
CA GLU A 294 7.02 -21.51 8.32
C GLU A 294 7.26 -20.95 9.73
N LEU A 295 6.23 -20.83 10.57
CA LEU A 295 6.35 -20.40 11.97
C LEU A 295 6.54 -21.58 12.93
N LEU A 296 5.92 -22.72 12.64
CA LEU A 296 5.96 -23.91 13.49
C LEU A 296 7.27 -24.72 13.34
N SER A 297 7.91 -24.70 12.17
CA SER A 297 9.24 -25.32 11.99
C SER A 297 10.36 -24.60 12.76
N MET A 298 10.17 -23.33 13.12
CA MET A 298 11.13 -22.55 13.90
C MET A 298 10.99 -22.75 15.43
N SER A 299 9.84 -23.23 15.91
CA SER A 299 9.67 -23.59 17.33
C SER A 299 10.25 -24.97 17.67
N SER A 300 10.32 -25.88 16.69
CA SER A 300 10.92 -27.20 16.87
C SER A 300 12.46 -27.20 16.85
N GLU A 301 13.10 -26.24 16.17
CA GLU A 301 14.58 -26.11 16.13
C GLU A 301 15.16 -25.45 17.40
N ASN A 302 14.35 -24.76 18.20
CA ASN A 302 14.77 -24.16 19.48
C ASN A 302 14.54 -25.09 20.70
N LEU A 303 14.08 -26.31 20.45
CA LEU A 303 13.84 -27.35 21.46
C LEU A 303 14.68 -28.62 21.22
N SER A 304 15.63 -28.56 20.28
CA SER A 304 16.66 -29.56 20.00
C SER A 304 18.05 -28.98 20.22
#